data_AF-A0A8S0WH35-F1
#
_entry.id   AF-A0A8S0WH35-F1
#
_cell.length_a   1.000
_cell.length_b   1.000
_cell.length_c   1.000
_cell.angle_alpha   90.00
_cell.angle_beta   90.00
_cell.angle_gamma   90.00
#
_symmetry.space_group_name_H-M   'P 1'
#
loop_
_entity.id
_entity.type
_entity.pdbx_description
1 polymer ?
#
loop_
_entity_poly.entity_id
_entity_poly.type
_entity_poly.pdbx_seq_one_letter_code
_entity_poly.pdbx_strand_id
1 'polypeptide(L)'
;MVDPLTRYMGTVGSSVQEAWLVIPNSVTALQNMASIDFTPLTQIEVLHLEGLLITHQNSPQPLEAFFQKLFAELCSSPTDHSETCRPSLQRMSISLTVDTKHGAHSFFGIPDYVLLQPFTWFGLPSIIEEAFSSVAASLISSSSSSSWNPSPLLPTSSSLDLLKDLQVELKLKAPSIAASQRSLSEEYVREGVWKGFEERGKLQVVFVDEDSDRGRGSL
;
A
#
# COMPACT_ATOMS: atom_id res chain seq x y z
N MET A 1 24.99 -4.67 4.21
CA MET A 1 24.25 -3.66 5.01
C MET A 1 22.94 -4.19 5.60
N VAL A 2 22.49 -5.42 5.30
CA VAL A 2 21.20 -5.97 5.80
C VAL A 2 21.24 -6.30 7.30
N ASP A 3 22.40 -6.69 7.82
CA ASP A 3 22.58 -7.25 9.16
C ASP A 3 22.13 -6.35 10.34
N PRO A 4 22.45 -5.03 10.36
CA PRO A 4 22.02 -4.15 11.45
C PRO A 4 20.50 -3.90 11.45
N LEU A 5 19.89 -3.81 10.26
CA LEU A 5 18.45 -3.55 10.13
C LEU A 5 17.64 -4.78 10.57
N THR A 6 18.04 -5.97 10.16
CA THR A 6 17.40 -7.22 10.58
C THR A 6 17.52 -7.40 12.10
N ARG A 7 18.69 -7.13 12.70
CA ARG A 7 18.84 -7.19 14.17
C ARG A 7 17.97 -6.14 14.88
N TYR A 8 17.88 -4.93 14.34
CA TYR A 8 17.02 -3.88 14.88
C TYR A 8 15.55 -4.31 14.82
N MET A 9 15.07 -4.74 13.65
CA MET A 9 13.69 -5.22 13.46
C MET A 9 13.38 -6.42 14.35
N GLY A 10 14.28 -7.37 14.53
CA GLY A 10 14.09 -8.48 15.47
C GLY A 10 14.03 -8.04 16.95
N THR A 11 14.62 -6.90 17.30
CA THR A 11 14.64 -6.40 18.68
C THR A 11 13.42 -5.55 19.01
N VAL A 12 13.03 -4.65 18.10
CA VAL A 12 11.97 -3.67 18.37
C VAL A 12 10.72 -3.87 17.53
N GLY A 13 10.75 -4.74 16.52
CA GLY A 13 9.69 -4.84 15.51
C GLY A 13 8.32 -5.14 16.08
N SER A 14 8.24 -5.98 17.12
CA SER A 14 6.99 -6.30 17.80
C SER A 14 6.41 -5.12 18.61
N SER A 15 7.18 -4.06 18.85
CA SER A 15 6.71 -2.85 19.54
C SER A 15 6.39 -1.70 18.58
N VAL A 16 6.65 -1.87 17.28
CA VAL A 16 6.39 -0.83 16.27
C VAL A 16 4.90 -0.82 15.93
N GLN A 17 4.22 0.23 16.37
CA GLN A 17 2.80 0.49 16.03
C GLN A 17 2.64 1.38 14.80
N GLU A 18 3.62 2.25 14.55
CA GLU A 18 3.63 3.17 13.41
C GLU A 18 4.93 3.02 12.63
N ALA A 19 4.81 2.73 11.33
CA ALA A 19 5.95 2.50 10.45
C ALA A 19 5.95 3.48 9.28
N TRP A 20 7.12 4.05 9.00
CA TRP A 20 7.36 4.93 7.86
C TRP A 20 8.36 4.24 6.92
N LEU A 21 7.90 3.92 5.71
CA LEU A 21 8.69 3.27 4.67
C LEU A 21 8.85 4.21 3.48
N VAL A 22 10.10 4.62 3.25
CA VAL A 22 10.46 5.43 2.09
C VAL A 22 10.87 4.51 0.94
N ILE A 23 10.03 4.46 -0.08
CA ILE A 23 10.21 3.67 -1.30
C ILE A 23 11.17 4.41 -2.24
N PRO A 24 12.33 3.83 -2.55
CA PRO A 24 13.32 4.46 -3.40
C PRO A 24 12.84 4.48 -4.85
N ASN A 25 13.26 5.52 -5.58
CA ASN A 25 12.96 5.71 -7.00
C ASN A 25 13.82 4.85 -7.95
N SER A 26 14.67 3.96 -7.41
CA SER A 26 15.61 3.14 -8.17
C SER A 26 15.23 1.66 -8.08
N VAL A 27 15.14 0.98 -9.23
CA VAL A 27 14.87 -0.46 -9.30
C VAL A 27 15.87 -1.26 -8.47
N THR A 28 17.16 -0.91 -8.54
CA THR A 28 18.20 -1.60 -7.75
C THR A 28 18.00 -1.38 -6.25
N ALA A 29 17.63 -0.17 -5.84
CA ALA A 29 17.35 0.10 -4.44
C ALA A 29 16.08 -0.61 -3.96
N LEU A 30 15.05 -0.70 -4.80
CA LEU A 30 13.82 -1.42 -4.53
C LEU A 30 14.04 -2.94 -4.42
N GLN A 31 14.87 -3.51 -5.30
CA GLN A 31 15.32 -4.91 -5.21
C GLN A 31 16.10 -5.17 -3.91
N ASN A 32 16.94 -4.23 -3.48
CA ASN A 32 17.64 -4.33 -2.21
C ASN A 32 16.64 -4.28 -1.03
N MET A 33 15.63 -3.41 -1.09
CA MET A 33 14.57 -3.37 -0.07
C MET A 33 13.72 -4.63 -0.05
N ALA A 34 13.49 -5.26 -1.20
CA ALA A 34 12.80 -6.54 -1.27
C ALA A 34 13.57 -7.68 -0.57
N SER A 35 14.84 -7.50 -0.18
CA SER A 35 15.59 -8.45 0.64
C SER A 35 15.42 -8.26 2.15
N ILE A 36 14.78 -7.16 2.57
CA ILE A 36 14.47 -6.90 3.99
C ILE A 36 13.37 -7.88 4.43
N ASP A 37 13.46 -8.33 5.68
CA ASP A 37 12.48 -9.19 6.34
C ASP A 37 11.62 -8.33 7.25
N PHE A 38 10.34 -8.17 6.90
CA PHE A 38 9.35 -7.40 7.65
C PHE A 38 8.52 -8.26 8.60
N THR A 39 8.74 -9.58 8.66
CA THR A 39 8.00 -10.47 9.56
C THR A 39 8.08 -10.10 11.06
N PRO A 40 9.14 -9.42 11.57
CA PRO A 40 9.15 -8.98 12.96
C PRO A 40 8.13 -7.87 13.28
N LEU A 41 7.53 -7.23 12.28
CA LEU A 41 6.62 -6.10 12.44
C LEU A 41 5.17 -6.55 12.66
N THR A 42 4.90 -7.11 13.84
CA THR A 42 3.62 -7.80 14.13
C THR A 42 2.52 -6.88 14.66
N GLN A 43 2.86 -5.69 15.15
CA GLN A 43 1.91 -4.76 15.81
C GLN A 43 1.66 -3.47 15.02
N ILE A 44 2.00 -3.41 13.73
CA ILE A 44 1.79 -2.20 12.94
C ILE A 44 0.31 -1.90 12.81
N GLU A 45 -0.11 -0.80 13.41
CA GLU A 45 -1.44 -0.22 13.27
C GLU A 45 -1.52 0.80 12.14
N VAL A 46 -0.42 1.55 11.95
CA VAL A 46 -0.34 2.62 10.96
C VAL A 46 0.89 2.43 10.07
N LEU A 47 0.65 2.33 8.76
CA LEU A 47 1.71 2.22 7.75
C LEU A 47 1.72 3.44 6.84
N HIS A 48 2.83 4.16 6.85
CA HIS A 48 3.12 5.26 5.94
C HIS A 48 4.08 4.78 4.86
N LEU A 49 3.62 4.81 3.61
CA LEU A 49 4.39 4.50 2.41
C LEU A 49 4.66 5.80 1.68
N GLU A 50 5.91 6.21 1.57
CA GLU A 50 6.30 7.43 0.85
C GLU A 50 7.22 7.07 -0.31
N GLY A 51 6.88 7.45 -1.53
CA GLY A 51 7.68 7.09 -2.69
C GLY A 51 7.64 8.10 -3.82
N LEU A 52 8.74 8.20 -4.56
CA LEU A 52 8.79 8.92 -5.82
C LEU A 52 8.69 7.91 -6.96
N LEU A 53 7.60 7.98 -7.74
CA LEU A 53 7.42 7.14 -8.91
C LEU A 53 7.82 7.92 -10.16
N ILE A 54 8.89 7.45 -10.81
CA ILE A 54 9.35 8.00 -12.09
C ILE A 54 8.73 7.14 -13.20
N THR A 55 7.83 7.74 -13.96
CA THR A 55 6.97 7.10 -14.98
C THR A 55 7.71 6.57 -16.21
N HIS A 56 9.03 6.76 -16.31
CA HIS A 56 9.79 6.43 -17.52
C HIS A 56 10.20 4.95 -17.66
N GLN A 57 10.03 4.13 -16.62
CA GLN A 57 10.31 2.69 -16.73
C GLN A 57 9.01 1.89 -16.76
N ASN A 58 8.67 1.37 -17.95
CA ASN A 58 7.47 0.61 -18.27
C ASN A 58 7.35 -0.77 -17.57
N SER A 59 8.04 -1.02 -16.45
CA SER A 59 7.94 -2.29 -15.73
C SER A 59 7.42 -2.06 -14.31
N PRO A 60 6.11 -2.22 -14.06
CA PRO A 60 5.55 -2.18 -12.71
C PRO A 60 6.02 -3.36 -11.84
N GLN A 61 6.61 -4.40 -12.44
CA GLN A 61 6.91 -5.68 -11.79
C GLN A 61 7.76 -5.59 -10.52
N PRO A 62 8.86 -4.79 -10.44
CA PRO A 62 9.67 -4.74 -9.23
C PRO A 62 8.93 -4.10 -8.05
N LEU A 63 8.05 -3.14 -8.32
CA LEU A 63 7.25 -2.45 -7.31
C LEU A 63 6.09 -3.32 -6.85
N GLU A 64 5.40 -3.99 -7.77
CA GLU A 64 4.37 -4.98 -7.42
C GLU A 64 4.96 -6.11 -6.57
N ALA A 65 6.10 -6.68 -6.98
CA ALA A 65 6.77 -7.73 -6.22
C ALA A 65 7.19 -7.27 -4.82
N PHE A 66 7.67 -6.02 -4.68
CA PHE A 66 7.98 -5.44 -3.38
C PHE A 66 6.74 -5.37 -2.49
N PHE A 67 5.63 -4.82 -2.98
CA PHE A 67 4.41 -4.71 -2.17
C PHE A 67 3.78 -6.06 -1.86
N GLN A 68 3.75 -6.99 -2.82
CA GLN A 68 3.28 -8.36 -2.58
C GLN A 68 4.04 -9.02 -1.44
N LYS A 69 5.38 -8.91 -1.46
CA LYS A 69 6.21 -9.43 -0.38
C LYS A 69 5.95 -8.70 0.94
N LEU A 70 5.97 -7.36 0.93
CA LEU A 70 5.75 -6.55 2.13
C LEU A 70 4.42 -6.92 2.81
N PHE A 71 3.32 -6.93 2.06
CA PHE A 71 2.02 -7.24 2.62
C PHE A 71 1.90 -8.70 3.02
N ALA A 72 2.45 -9.64 2.25
CA ALA A 72 2.51 -11.03 2.69
C ALA A 72 3.22 -11.15 4.04
N GLU A 73 4.37 -10.48 4.23
CA GLU A 73 5.13 -10.53 5.48
C GLU A 73 4.40 -9.90 6.66
N LEU A 74 3.85 -8.69 6.49
CA LEU A 74 3.03 -8.01 7.51
C LEU A 74 1.79 -8.82 7.91
N CYS A 75 1.25 -9.59 6.97
CA CYS A 75 0.09 -10.44 7.16
C CYS A 75 0.44 -11.86 7.63
N SER A 76 1.71 -12.28 7.59
CA SER A 76 2.16 -13.66 7.85
C SER A 76 2.58 -13.94 9.28
N SER A 77 2.42 -13.00 10.21
CA SER A 77 2.96 -13.08 11.58
C SER A 77 2.76 -14.47 12.21
N PRO A 78 3.84 -15.11 12.72
CA PRO A 78 3.77 -16.45 13.29
C PRO A 78 2.85 -16.47 14.51
N THR A 79 1.83 -17.31 14.40
CA THR A 79 0.77 -17.54 15.36
C THR A 79 1.24 -18.47 16.48
N ASP A 80 1.81 -17.90 17.54
CA ASP A 80 1.86 -18.60 18.82
C ASP A 80 0.47 -18.59 19.46
N HIS A 81 -0.32 -19.60 19.11
CA HIS A 81 -1.38 -20.30 19.88
C HIS A 81 -2.42 -19.56 20.76
N SER A 82 -2.53 -18.23 20.78
CA SER A 82 -3.65 -17.56 21.45
C SER A 82 -4.61 -16.93 20.45
N GLU A 83 -5.88 -17.30 20.58
CA GLU A 83 -7.02 -16.84 19.78
C GLU A 83 -7.01 -15.31 19.60
N THR A 84 -7.31 -14.86 18.38
CA THR A 84 -7.46 -13.47 17.91
C THR A 84 -6.21 -12.72 17.44
N CYS A 85 -5.39 -13.33 16.58
CA CYS A 85 -4.44 -12.58 15.75
C CYS A 85 -5.17 -11.98 14.54
N ARG A 86 -5.78 -10.80 14.72
CA ARG A 86 -6.18 -9.95 13.58
C ARG A 86 -4.93 -9.19 13.11
N PRO A 87 -4.72 -8.99 11.79
CA PRO A 87 -3.74 -8.02 11.34
C PRO A 87 -4.04 -6.68 12.00
N SER A 88 -3.03 -6.11 12.66
CA SER A 88 -3.12 -4.89 13.46
C SER A 88 -3.31 -3.65 12.60
N LEU A 89 -3.07 -3.74 11.29
CA LEU A 89 -3.09 -2.60 10.37
C LEU A 89 -4.50 -2.01 10.24
N GLN A 90 -4.70 -0.83 10.81
CA GLN A 90 -5.94 -0.07 10.79
C GLN A 90 -5.89 1.06 9.76
N ARG A 91 -4.72 1.65 9.53
CA ARG A 91 -4.56 2.78 8.62
C ARG A 91 -3.33 2.62 7.74
N MET A 92 -3.50 2.96 6.47
CA MET A 92 -2.44 3.06 5.50
C MET A 92 -2.48 4.43 4.82
N SER A 93 -1.35 5.13 4.83
CA SER A 93 -1.17 6.39 4.10
C SER A 93 -0.13 6.17 3.03
N ILE A 94 -0.51 6.35 1.78
CA ILE A 94 0.34 6.13 0.61
C ILE A 94 0.56 7.51 -0.02
N SER A 95 1.74 8.06 0.20
CA SER A 95 2.20 9.29 -0.41
C SER A 95 3.06 8.96 -1.61
N LEU A 96 2.55 9.26 -2.80
CA LEU A 96 3.26 9.02 -4.03
C LEU A 96 3.39 10.34 -4.80
N THR A 97 4.64 10.67 -5.11
CA THR A 97 4.95 11.84 -5.92
C THR A 97 5.19 11.39 -7.35
N VAL A 98 4.47 12.02 -8.29
CA VAL A 98 4.77 11.89 -9.72
C VAL A 98 5.81 12.95 -10.05
N ASP A 99 7.03 12.51 -10.33
CA ASP A 99 8.07 13.42 -10.79
C ASP A 99 7.90 13.67 -12.29
N THR A 100 7.35 14.82 -12.67
CA THR A 100 7.29 15.28 -14.06
C THR A 100 8.53 16.09 -14.45
N LYS A 101 9.67 15.93 -13.73
CA LYS A 101 10.93 16.68 -13.91
C LYS A 101 11.50 16.73 -15.33
N HIS A 102 11.02 15.92 -16.25
CA HIS A 102 11.21 16.24 -17.65
C HIS A 102 10.06 17.12 -18.08
N GLY A 103 10.36 18.41 -18.29
CA GLY A 103 9.59 19.32 -19.14
C GLY A 103 9.43 18.82 -20.58
N ALA A 104 9.31 17.50 -20.79
CA ALA A 104 8.33 16.96 -21.70
C ALA A 104 7.03 17.69 -21.38
N HIS A 105 6.79 18.71 -22.18
CA HIS A 105 5.48 19.19 -22.54
C HIS A 105 4.42 18.09 -22.34
N SER A 106 3.19 18.49 -22.06
CA SER A 106 2.03 17.85 -22.67
C SER A 106 2.33 17.60 -24.16
N PHE A 107 3.04 16.51 -24.46
CA PHE A 107 3.48 16.15 -25.79
C PHE A 107 2.30 15.34 -26.30
N PHE A 108 1.55 15.95 -27.23
CA PHE A 108 0.40 15.40 -27.95
C PHE A 108 -0.99 15.41 -27.28
N GLY A 109 -1.32 16.40 -26.45
CA GLY A 109 -2.70 16.49 -25.92
C GLY A 109 -3.11 15.27 -25.10
N ILE A 110 -2.12 14.56 -24.54
CA ILE A 110 -2.32 13.50 -23.58
C ILE A 110 -2.83 14.16 -22.30
N PRO A 111 -4.04 13.84 -21.83
CA PRO A 111 -4.61 14.52 -20.68
C PRO A 111 -3.86 14.21 -19.40
N ASP A 112 -3.83 15.14 -18.45
CA ASP A 112 -3.07 14.99 -17.20
C ASP A 112 -3.56 13.80 -16.35
N TYR A 113 -4.78 13.29 -16.57
CA TYR A 113 -5.23 12.03 -15.95
C TYR A 113 -4.40 10.81 -16.36
N VAL A 114 -3.72 10.86 -17.51
CA VAL A 114 -2.79 9.82 -17.98
C VAL A 114 -1.50 9.82 -17.15
N LEU A 115 -1.11 10.97 -16.58
CA LEU A 115 0.02 11.04 -15.64
C LEU A 115 -0.29 10.31 -14.32
N LEU A 116 -1.57 10.05 -14.06
CA LEU A 116 -2.03 9.24 -12.94
C LEU A 116 -2.18 7.75 -13.32
N GLN A 117 -1.75 7.32 -14.50
CA GLN A 117 -1.72 5.90 -14.88
C GLN A 117 -1.04 5.00 -13.84
N PRO A 118 0.08 5.38 -13.21
CA PRO A 118 0.65 4.58 -12.13
C PRO A 118 -0.25 4.46 -10.89
N PHE A 119 -1.32 5.27 -10.77
CA PHE A 119 -2.29 5.18 -9.68
C PHE A 119 -3.60 4.52 -10.09
N THR A 120 -3.92 4.54 -11.38
CA THR A 120 -5.11 3.92 -11.95
C THR A 120 -4.86 2.52 -12.50
N TRP A 121 -3.60 2.15 -12.80
CA TRP A 121 -3.22 0.85 -13.39
C TRP A 121 -2.31 0.00 -12.53
N PHE A 122 -1.80 0.55 -11.43
CA PHE A 122 -0.97 -0.22 -10.53
C PHE A 122 -1.81 -1.20 -9.73
N GLY A 123 -1.37 -2.45 -9.63
CA GLY A 123 -2.09 -3.52 -8.95
C GLY A 123 -2.18 -3.38 -7.43
N LEU A 124 -1.72 -2.27 -6.82
CA LEU A 124 -1.66 -2.11 -5.37
C LEU A 124 -2.97 -2.34 -4.64
N PRO A 125 -4.12 -1.80 -5.10
CA PRO A 125 -5.39 -2.10 -4.43
C PRO A 125 -5.65 -3.60 -4.40
N SER A 126 -5.43 -4.28 -5.53
CA SER A 126 -5.59 -5.74 -5.63
C SER A 126 -4.58 -6.50 -4.77
N ILE A 127 -3.33 -6.05 -4.69
CA ILE A 127 -2.30 -6.65 -3.83
C ILE A 127 -2.70 -6.53 -2.35
N ILE A 128 -3.20 -5.37 -1.92
CA ILE A 128 -3.69 -5.15 -0.56
C ILE A 128 -4.91 -6.05 -0.30
N GLU A 129 -5.89 -6.05 -1.20
CA GLU A 129 -7.08 -6.89 -1.06
C GLU A 129 -6.73 -8.38 -0.99
N GLU A 130 -5.81 -8.86 -1.83
CA GLU A 130 -5.36 -10.25 -1.86
C GLU A 130 -4.64 -10.62 -0.55
N ALA A 131 -3.70 -9.79 -0.11
CA ALA A 131 -2.96 -10.05 1.13
C ALA A 131 -3.89 -10.17 2.33
N PHE A 132 -4.81 -9.21 2.51
CA PHE A 132 -5.74 -9.23 3.64
C PHE A 132 -6.82 -10.32 3.53
N SER A 133 -7.24 -10.66 2.30
CA SER A 133 -8.18 -11.77 2.07
C SER A 133 -7.53 -13.13 2.39
N SER A 134 -6.24 -13.29 2.08
CA SER A 134 -5.49 -14.52 2.38
C SER A 134 -5.39 -14.80 3.88
N VAL A 135 -5.16 -13.75 4.69
CA VAL A 135 -5.16 -13.85 6.15
C VAL A 135 -6.48 -14.36 6.65
N ALA A 136 -7.57 -13.78 6.19
CA ALA A 136 -8.87 -14.19 6.66
C ALA A 136 -9.25 -15.63 6.26
N ALA A 137 -8.87 -16.06 5.06
CA ALA A 137 -9.03 -17.45 4.63
C ALA A 137 -8.25 -18.41 5.55
N SER A 138 -7.04 -18.03 5.97
CA SER A 138 -6.22 -18.83 6.90
C SER A 138 -6.81 -18.91 8.31
N LEU A 139 -7.44 -17.84 8.79
CA LEU A 139 -8.13 -17.84 10.09
C LEU A 139 -9.34 -18.79 10.08
N ILE A 140 -10.11 -18.82 8.99
CA ILE A 140 -11.28 -19.72 8.86
C ILE A 140 -10.85 -21.20 8.82
N SER A 141 -9.80 -21.53 8.07
CA SER A 141 -9.31 -22.92 7.97
C SER A 141 -8.70 -23.44 9.27
N SER A 142 -8.05 -22.57 10.06
CA SER A 142 -7.52 -22.94 11.39
C SER A 142 -8.62 -23.20 12.44
N SER A 143 -9.79 -22.57 12.29
CA SER A 143 -10.93 -22.74 13.20
C SER A 143 -11.82 -23.97 12.90
N SER A 144 -11.57 -24.70 11.81
CA SER A 144 -12.42 -25.80 11.32
C SER A 144 -11.80 -27.20 11.48
N SER A 145 -10.88 -27.40 12.42
CA SER A 145 -10.23 -28.70 12.67
C SER A 145 -11.10 -29.75 13.39
N SER A 146 -12.44 -29.66 13.33
CA SER A 146 -13.33 -30.77 13.72
C SER A 146 -14.40 -30.99 12.67
N SER A 147 -14.43 -32.19 12.08
CA SER A 147 -15.39 -32.71 11.09
C SER A 147 -15.02 -32.45 9.61
N TRP A 148 -14.54 -33.51 8.95
CA TRP A 148 -14.29 -33.54 7.51
C TRP A 148 -15.59 -33.44 6.70
N ASN A 149 -15.73 -32.40 5.88
CA ASN A 149 -16.54 -32.44 4.68
C ASN A 149 -16.02 -31.39 3.65
N PRO A 150 -15.53 -31.78 2.46
CA PRO A 150 -15.01 -30.83 1.48
C PRO A 150 -16.16 -30.31 0.62
N SER A 151 -16.69 -29.14 0.96
CA SER A 151 -17.48 -28.32 0.02
C SER A 151 -16.65 -27.09 -0.37
N PRO A 152 -16.77 -26.58 -1.61
CA PRO A 152 -16.04 -25.41 -2.04
C PRO A 152 -16.50 -24.20 -1.21
N LEU A 153 -15.61 -23.73 -0.34
CA LEU A 153 -15.86 -22.61 0.54
C LEU A 153 -15.83 -21.32 -0.29
N LEU A 154 -17.01 -20.79 -0.58
CA LEU A 154 -17.17 -19.36 -0.87
C LEU A 154 -16.58 -18.58 0.32
N PRO A 155 -15.83 -17.48 0.07
CA PRO A 155 -15.28 -16.66 1.14
C PRO A 155 -16.41 -16.19 2.07
N THR A 156 -16.36 -16.59 3.33
CA THR A 156 -17.36 -16.21 4.34
C THR A 156 -17.18 -14.75 4.74
N SER A 157 -18.25 -14.14 5.28
CA SER A 157 -18.34 -12.72 5.63
C SER A 157 -17.21 -12.17 6.52
N SER A 158 -16.49 -13.04 7.24
CA SER A 158 -15.38 -12.70 8.12
C SER A 158 -14.13 -12.22 7.39
N SER A 159 -13.92 -12.62 6.13
CA SER A 159 -12.77 -12.13 5.34
C SER A 159 -12.89 -10.70 4.88
N LEU A 160 -14.12 -10.22 4.77
CA LEU A 160 -14.42 -8.83 4.50
C LEU A 160 -14.23 -7.97 5.76
N ASP A 161 -14.23 -8.54 6.98
CA ASP A 161 -14.18 -7.75 8.21
C ASP A 161 -12.82 -7.08 8.46
N LEU A 162 -11.71 -7.68 8.02
CA LEU A 162 -10.38 -7.07 8.16
C LEU A 162 -10.18 -5.90 7.20
N LEU A 163 -10.69 -6.03 5.98
CA LEU A 163 -10.70 -4.92 5.01
C LEU A 163 -11.74 -3.84 5.36
N LYS A 164 -12.74 -4.12 6.19
CA LYS A 164 -13.70 -3.11 6.65
C LYS A 164 -13.05 -2.08 7.56
N ASP A 165 -12.00 -2.42 8.28
CA ASP A 165 -11.38 -1.51 9.23
C ASP A 165 -10.21 -0.72 8.63
N LEU A 166 -9.59 -1.23 7.55
CA LEU A 166 -8.48 -0.58 6.88
C LEU A 166 -8.90 0.73 6.18
N GLN A 167 -8.40 1.87 6.68
CA GLN A 167 -8.49 3.17 6.01
C GLN A 167 -7.28 3.37 5.10
N VAL A 168 -7.53 3.78 3.85
CA VAL A 168 -6.47 4.11 2.88
C VAL A 168 -6.52 5.58 2.51
N GLU A 169 -5.43 6.28 2.73
CA GLU A 169 -5.22 7.65 2.29
C GLU A 169 -4.20 7.69 1.15
N LEU A 170 -4.60 8.22 -0.01
CA LEU A 170 -3.74 8.45 -1.17
C LEU A 170 -3.36 9.93 -1.24
N LYS A 171 -2.10 10.24 -0.95
CA LYS A 171 -1.54 11.58 -1.15
C LYS A 171 -0.87 11.63 -2.51
N LEU A 172 -1.47 12.40 -3.42
CA LEU A 172 -1.01 12.58 -4.79
C LEU A 172 -0.30 13.93 -4.88
N LYS A 173 1.01 13.89 -5.12
CA LYS A 173 1.80 15.09 -5.41
C LYS A 173 2.08 15.14 -6.90
N ALA A 174 1.38 16.05 -7.59
CA ALA A 174 1.43 16.20 -9.03
C ALA A 174 1.48 17.70 -9.38
N PRO A 175 2.67 18.32 -9.37
CA PRO A 175 2.84 19.78 -9.51
C PRO A 175 2.32 20.32 -10.84
N SER A 176 2.24 19.48 -11.87
CA SER A 176 1.77 19.86 -13.20
C SER A 176 0.25 19.77 -13.38
N ILE A 177 -0.51 19.20 -12.43
CA ILE A 177 -1.97 19.10 -12.56
C ILE A 177 -2.59 20.43 -12.18
N ALA A 178 -3.20 21.09 -13.17
CA ALA A 178 -3.96 22.31 -12.96
C ALA A 178 -5.07 22.09 -11.92
N ALA A 179 -5.33 23.08 -11.05
CA ALA A 179 -6.38 22.99 -10.04
C ALA A 179 -7.75 22.62 -10.63
N SER A 180 -8.05 23.12 -11.82
CA SER A 180 -9.29 22.82 -12.56
C SER A 180 -9.44 21.35 -12.98
N GLN A 181 -8.34 20.59 -13.01
CA GLN A 181 -8.34 19.17 -13.40
C GLN A 181 -8.23 18.21 -12.20
N ARG A 182 -8.06 18.74 -10.97
CA ARG A 182 -7.97 17.91 -9.76
C ARG A 182 -9.24 17.10 -9.52
N SER A 183 -10.41 17.71 -9.67
CA SER A 183 -11.70 17.01 -9.47
C SER A 183 -11.88 15.85 -10.43
N LEU A 184 -11.57 16.06 -11.72
CA LEU A 184 -11.62 14.99 -12.73
C LEU A 184 -10.58 13.89 -12.43
N SER A 185 -9.38 14.29 -12.03
CA SER A 185 -8.30 13.37 -11.65
C SER A 185 -8.67 12.52 -10.43
N GLU A 186 -9.32 13.13 -9.44
CA GLU A 186 -9.84 12.46 -8.25
C GLU A 186 -10.91 11.43 -8.62
N GLU A 187 -11.85 11.82 -9.50
CA GLU A 187 -12.90 10.94 -10.02
C GLU A 187 -12.29 9.71 -10.70
N TYR A 188 -11.29 9.87 -11.57
CA TYR A 188 -10.60 8.73 -12.20
C TYR A 188 -9.92 7.79 -11.20
N VAL A 189 -9.36 8.31 -10.11
CA VAL A 189 -8.76 7.46 -9.06
C VAL A 189 -9.84 6.69 -8.32
N ARG A 190 -10.92 7.38 -7.91
CA ARG A 190 -12.05 6.79 -7.17
C ARG A 190 -12.82 5.77 -8.00
N GLU A 191 -13.02 6.00 -9.29
CA GLU A 191 -13.73 5.10 -10.20
C GLU A 191 -12.85 3.98 -10.78
N GLY A 192 -11.53 4.11 -10.66
CA GLY A 192 -10.55 3.16 -11.16
C GLY A 192 -10.30 1.96 -10.23
N VAL A 193 -9.03 1.55 -10.13
CA VAL A 193 -8.61 0.39 -9.30
C VAL A 193 -8.90 0.54 -7.80
N TRP A 194 -9.18 1.76 -7.33
CA TRP A 194 -9.51 2.02 -5.93
C TRP A 194 -11.01 1.99 -5.60
N LYS A 195 -11.87 1.75 -6.61
CA LYS A 195 -13.33 1.72 -6.44
C LYS A 195 -13.81 0.84 -5.29
N GLY A 196 -13.16 -0.31 -5.06
CA GLY A 196 -13.49 -1.20 -3.95
C GLY A 196 -13.32 -0.56 -2.56
N PHE A 197 -12.31 0.30 -2.38
CA PHE A 197 -12.11 1.06 -1.14
C PHE A 197 -13.04 2.28 -1.06
N GLU A 198 -13.32 2.91 -2.20
CA GLU A 198 -14.27 4.03 -2.30
C GLU A 198 -15.69 3.62 -1.89
N GLU A 199 -16.21 2.53 -2.45
CA GLU A 199 -17.56 2.03 -2.15
C GLU A 199 -17.75 1.66 -0.67
N ARG A 200 -16.65 1.38 0.04
CA ARG A 200 -16.64 1.09 1.48
C ARG A 200 -16.47 2.34 2.35
N GLY A 201 -16.29 3.52 1.74
CA GLY A 201 -15.99 4.78 2.43
C GLY A 201 -14.63 4.75 3.13
N LYS A 202 -13.67 4.00 2.59
CA LYS A 202 -12.34 3.78 3.19
C LYS A 202 -11.21 4.46 2.42
N LEU A 203 -11.53 5.09 1.29
CA LEU A 203 -10.58 5.81 0.46
C LEU A 203 -10.66 7.32 0.73
N GLN A 204 -9.51 7.90 1.06
CA GLN A 204 -9.31 9.35 1.05
C GLN A 204 -8.28 9.70 -0.01
N VAL A 205 -8.62 10.58 -0.94
CA VAL A 205 -7.69 11.11 -1.95
C VAL A 205 -7.35 12.55 -1.59
N VAL A 206 -6.06 12.87 -1.49
CA VAL A 206 -5.55 14.19 -1.11
C VAL A 206 -4.54 14.65 -2.16
N PHE A 207 -4.78 15.80 -2.77
CA PHE A 207 -3.80 16.44 -3.65
C PHE A 207 -2.90 17.36 -2.81
N VAL A 208 -1.59 17.14 -2.87
CA VAL A 208 -0.60 17.92 -2.11
C VAL A 208 0.06 18.95 -3.01
N ASP A 209 -0.07 20.22 -2.65
CA ASP A 209 0.62 21.33 -3.31
C ASP A 209 2.11 21.37 -2.92
N GLU A 210 3.00 21.70 -3.87
CA GLU A 210 4.45 21.80 -3.61
C GLU A 210 4.81 22.81 -2.52
N ASP A 211 4.00 23.85 -2.36
CA ASP A 211 4.24 24.92 -1.39
C ASP A 211 3.86 24.55 0.05
N SER A 212 3.04 23.51 0.23
CA SER A 212 2.57 23.09 1.55
C SER A 212 3.64 22.37 2.39
N ASP A 213 4.63 21.74 1.75
CA ASP A 213 5.73 21.02 2.44
C ASP A 213 6.85 21.95 2.93
N ARG A 214 6.98 23.16 2.37
CA ARG A 214 8.08 24.09 2.73
C ARG A 214 7.91 24.71 4.11
N GLY A 215 6.74 24.55 4.75
CA GLY A 215 6.44 25.14 6.06
C GLY A 215 6.83 24.31 7.29
N ARG A 216 7.26 23.04 7.14
CA ARG A 216 7.56 22.15 8.29
C ARG A 216 9.04 21.81 8.52
N GLY A 217 9.95 22.32 7.68
CA GLY A 217 11.38 21.99 7.74
C GLY A 217 12.30 23.07 8.34
N SER A 218 11.84 23.83 9.33
CA SER A 218 12.70 24.82 10.02
C SER A 218 12.40 24.86 11.51
N LEU A 219 12.83 23.83 12.22
CA LEU A 219 13.13 23.87 13.65
C LEU A 219 14.45 23.10 13.89
#